data_AF-E8V210-F1
#
_entry.id   AF-E8V210-F1
#
_cell.length_a   1.000
_cell.length_b   1.000
_cell.length_c   1.000
_cell.angle_alpha   90.00
_cell.angle_beta   90.00
_cell.angle_gamma   90.00
#
_symmetry.space_group_name_H-M   'P 1'
#
loop_
_entity.id
_entity.type
_entity.pdbx_description
1 polymer ?
#
loop_
_entity_poly.entity_id
_entity_poly.type
_entity_poly.pdbx_seq_one_letter_code
_entity_poly.pdbx_strand_id
1 'polypeptide(L)'
;MQRARKDTPARKIFFRSALALLAIGFFIRPAATQAFDVASIRPSGAEVKFERDGNTEVSHGTLRMHDVTISTCIRYAYGVAPAQIVGYAKPISEVHYDITAKPDGDTSPEQMKLRMRTLLADRFKLAFHREKKELKVYALTVVKSGSKIHPSVSPDGPPSHQNSDIGFTARSMNMSDFADYLSGVINFPITDHTALPGRYDFAVDFTPYVDTHQNNDDTVRPDPVVVTNAALKGDLGLEISFRKEAVDVLVIDHVEPPTEN
;
A
#
# COMPACT_ATOMS: atom_id res chain seq x y z
N MET A 1 -44.29 61.79 73.70
CA MET A 1 -45.09 62.51 72.67
C MET A 1 -44.80 61.88 71.32
N GLN A 2 -45.79 61.16 70.78
CA GLN A 2 -45.76 60.52 69.46
C GLN A 2 -45.71 61.55 68.34
N ARG A 3 -45.01 61.26 67.24
CA ARG A 3 -45.41 61.74 65.90
C ARG A 3 -45.23 60.62 64.88
N ALA A 4 -46.37 60.19 64.35
CA ALA A 4 -46.53 59.14 63.37
C ALA A 4 -45.97 59.55 61.99
N ARG A 5 -45.21 58.64 61.36
CA ARG A 5 -44.88 58.67 59.93
C ARG A 5 -45.83 57.73 59.20
N LYS A 6 -46.38 58.20 58.08
CA LYS A 6 -47.22 57.45 57.14
C LYS A 6 -46.38 56.40 56.41
N ASP A 7 -46.91 55.18 56.39
CA ASP A 7 -46.48 54.08 55.53
C ASP A 7 -47.01 54.26 54.10
N THR A 8 -46.21 53.90 53.09
CA THR A 8 -46.66 53.22 51.86
C THR A 8 -45.47 52.44 51.24
N PRO A 9 -45.65 51.21 50.70
CA PRO A 9 -44.64 50.17 50.84
C PRO A 9 -43.94 49.68 49.55
N ALA A 10 -42.86 48.92 49.79
CA ALA A 10 -42.35 47.74 49.10
C ALA A 10 -41.93 47.84 47.61
N ARG A 11 -40.60 47.92 47.40
CA ARG A 11 -39.93 47.60 46.13
C ARG A 11 -39.28 46.22 46.26
N LYS A 12 -39.92 45.17 45.72
CA LYS A 12 -39.32 43.83 45.60
C LYS A 12 -38.41 43.80 44.38
N ILE A 13 -37.11 43.55 44.60
CA ILE A 13 -36.12 43.37 43.55
C ILE A 13 -36.17 41.89 43.14
N PHE A 14 -36.59 41.60 41.91
CA PHE A 14 -36.47 40.26 41.32
C PHE A 14 -35.09 40.14 40.65
N PHE A 15 -34.23 39.26 41.17
CA PHE A 15 -33.01 38.81 40.51
C PHE A 15 -33.41 37.90 39.33
N ARG A 16 -33.12 38.32 38.09
CA ARG A 16 -33.28 37.46 36.90
C ARG A 16 -31.95 36.76 36.65
N SER A 17 -31.86 35.48 36.99
CA SER A 17 -30.76 34.61 36.57
C SER A 17 -30.95 34.25 35.09
N ALA A 18 -30.06 34.74 34.22
CA ALA A 18 -29.98 34.30 32.84
C ALA A 18 -29.02 33.11 32.74
N LEU A 19 -29.56 31.92 32.46
CA LEU A 19 -28.78 30.72 32.19
C LEU A 19 -28.46 30.68 30.70
N ALA A 20 -27.21 31.02 30.33
CA ALA A 20 -26.73 30.88 28.96
C ALA A 20 -26.39 29.40 28.71
N LEU A 21 -27.23 28.70 27.93
CA LEU A 21 -26.94 27.37 27.42
C LEU A 21 -25.90 27.50 26.31
N LEU A 22 -24.66 27.15 26.62
CA LEU A 22 -23.58 27.01 25.65
C LEU A 22 -23.83 25.72 24.84
N ALA A 23 -24.43 25.84 23.66
CA ALA A 23 -24.57 24.73 22.74
C ALA A 23 -23.18 24.40 22.16
N ILE A 24 -22.54 23.35 22.68
CA ILE A 24 -21.35 22.77 22.07
C ILE A 24 -21.81 22.03 20.81
N GLY A 25 -21.77 22.73 19.67
CA GLY A 25 -21.96 22.11 18.37
C GLY A 25 -20.81 21.15 18.11
N PHE A 26 -21.05 19.85 18.28
CA PHE A 26 -20.21 18.83 17.66
C PHE A 26 -20.39 18.97 16.14
N PHE A 27 -19.47 19.69 15.48
CA PHE A 27 -19.28 19.51 14.06
C PHE A 27 -18.76 18.08 13.88
N ILE A 28 -19.65 17.16 13.52
CA ILE A 28 -19.26 15.92 12.89
C ILE A 28 -18.62 16.35 11.57
N ARG A 29 -17.29 16.41 11.56
CA ARG A 29 -16.53 16.55 10.32
C ARG A 29 -16.90 15.32 9.50
N PRO A 30 -17.53 15.44 8.32
CA PRO A 30 -17.77 14.26 7.49
C PRO A 30 -16.41 13.60 7.30
N ALA A 31 -16.34 12.30 7.58
CA ALA A 31 -15.14 11.53 7.29
C ALA A 31 -14.78 11.84 5.84
N ALA A 32 -13.57 12.35 5.61
CA ALA A 32 -13.09 12.60 4.26
C ALA A 32 -13.36 11.32 3.46
N THR A 33 -14.17 11.44 2.42
CA THR A 33 -14.69 10.30 1.68
C THR A 33 -13.48 9.49 1.24
N GLN A 34 -13.29 8.29 1.77
CA GLN A 34 -12.18 7.41 1.40
C GLN A 34 -12.36 6.85 -0.03
N ALA A 35 -13.08 7.54 -0.89
CA ALA A 35 -13.38 7.21 -2.27
C ALA A 35 -12.63 8.15 -3.22
N PHE A 36 -12.53 7.80 -4.49
CA PHE A 36 -12.09 8.73 -5.51
C PHE A 36 -13.20 9.73 -5.86
N ASP A 37 -12.83 10.97 -6.20
CA ASP A 37 -13.76 11.98 -6.71
C ASP A 37 -14.27 11.56 -8.10
N VAL A 38 -13.35 11.08 -8.94
CA VAL A 38 -13.67 10.50 -10.24
C VAL A 38 -12.92 9.18 -10.40
N ALA A 39 -13.63 8.12 -10.78
CA ALA A 39 -13.03 6.85 -11.19
C ALA A 39 -13.69 6.37 -12.48
N SER A 40 -12.86 6.00 -13.45
CA SER A 40 -13.27 5.37 -14.71
C SER A 40 -12.61 4.00 -14.79
N ILE A 41 -13.41 2.95 -14.93
CA ILE A 41 -12.96 1.58 -15.17
C ILE A 41 -13.51 1.10 -16.52
N ARG A 42 -12.66 0.57 -17.39
CA ARG A 42 -13.08 0.05 -18.71
C ARG A 42 -12.30 -1.23 -19.03
N PRO A 43 -12.88 -2.19 -19.75
CA PRO A 43 -12.11 -3.29 -20.33
C PRO A 43 -10.95 -2.73 -21.18
N SER A 44 -9.76 -3.29 -21.01
CA SER A 44 -8.59 -2.95 -21.81
C SER A 44 -8.77 -3.46 -23.24
N GLY A 45 -8.48 -2.61 -24.22
CA GLY A 45 -8.55 -2.94 -25.66
C GLY A 45 -7.20 -3.27 -26.29
N ALA A 46 -6.10 -3.08 -25.57
CA ALA A 46 -4.74 -3.25 -26.06
C ALA A 46 -3.84 -3.87 -24.98
N GLU A 47 -3.32 -5.06 -25.26
CA GLU A 47 -2.36 -5.72 -24.38
C GLU A 47 -1.07 -4.90 -24.27
N VAL A 48 -0.56 -4.73 -23.06
CA VAL A 48 0.80 -4.22 -22.83
C VAL A 48 1.77 -5.31 -23.24
N LYS A 49 2.37 -5.14 -24.42
CA LYS A 49 3.44 -6.00 -24.89
C LYS A 49 4.56 -5.95 -23.84
N PHE A 50 4.98 -7.12 -23.36
CA PHE A 50 6.10 -7.35 -22.43
C PHE A 50 5.83 -7.24 -20.92
N GLU A 51 4.66 -6.77 -20.46
CA GLU A 51 4.31 -6.74 -19.02
C GLU A 51 3.01 -7.50 -18.75
N ARG A 52 3.13 -8.70 -18.16
CA ARG A 52 1.96 -9.54 -17.85
C ARG A 52 1.01 -8.96 -16.80
N ASP A 53 1.49 -8.02 -15.99
CA ASP A 53 0.72 -7.44 -14.87
C ASP A 53 0.14 -6.05 -15.18
N GLY A 54 0.37 -5.52 -16.39
CA GLY A 54 0.01 -4.16 -16.81
C GLY A 54 0.89 -3.07 -16.20
N ASN A 55 0.59 -1.80 -16.51
CA ASN A 55 1.33 -0.63 -16.02
C ASN A 55 0.53 0.12 -14.94
N THR A 56 1.16 0.56 -13.85
CA THR A 56 0.56 1.38 -12.80
C THR A 56 1.39 2.62 -12.52
N GLU A 57 0.81 3.78 -12.75
CA GLU A 57 1.45 5.08 -12.58
C GLU A 57 0.62 5.97 -11.65
N VAL A 58 1.30 6.69 -10.75
CA VAL A 58 0.70 7.80 -9.99
C VAL A 58 1.40 9.08 -10.42
N SER A 59 0.68 9.93 -11.14
CA SER A 59 1.23 11.16 -11.71
C SER A 59 0.27 12.32 -11.49
N HIS A 60 0.78 13.45 -11.00
CA HIS A 60 -0.02 14.62 -10.62
C HIS A 60 -1.22 14.27 -9.72
N GLY A 61 -1.01 13.36 -8.76
CA GLY A 61 -2.04 12.90 -7.83
C GLY A 61 -3.11 11.99 -8.45
N THR A 62 -3.02 11.64 -9.74
CA THR A 62 -3.96 10.74 -10.42
C THR A 62 -3.36 9.34 -10.53
N LEU A 63 -4.13 8.33 -10.14
CA LEU A 63 -3.80 6.92 -10.37
C LEU A 63 -4.24 6.51 -11.78
N ARG A 64 -3.31 5.98 -12.56
CA ARG A 64 -3.53 5.39 -13.87
C ARG A 64 -3.01 3.95 -13.86
N MET A 65 -3.90 3.01 -14.11
CA MET A 65 -3.54 1.61 -14.32
C MET A 65 -4.00 1.23 -15.72
N HIS A 66 -3.11 0.64 -16.51
CA HIS A 66 -3.37 0.26 -17.89
C HIS A 66 -3.15 -1.24 -18.04
N ASP A 67 -4.11 -1.92 -18.66
CA ASP A 67 -4.07 -3.35 -18.92
C ASP A 67 -3.86 -4.23 -17.67
N VAL A 68 -4.49 -3.85 -16.56
CA VAL A 68 -4.31 -4.54 -15.26
C VAL A 68 -5.44 -5.52 -14.97
N THR A 69 -5.12 -6.63 -14.30
CA THR A 69 -6.14 -7.56 -13.79
C THR A 69 -6.65 -7.13 -12.42
N ILE A 70 -7.78 -7.71 -11.99
CA ILE A 70 -8.26 -7.54 -10.62
C ILE A 70 -7.23 -7.98 -9.57
N SER A 71 -6.40 -8.98 -9.90
CA SER A 71 -5.30 -9.42 -9.03
C SER A 71 -4.26 -8.30 -8.85
N THR A 72 -3.85 -7.64 -9.93
CA THR A 72 -2.94 -6.48 -9.87
C THR A 72 -3.52 -5.38 -8.97
N CYS A 73 -4.81 -5.07 -9.11
CA CYS A 73 -5.47 -4.06 -8.28
C CYS A 73 -5.50 -4.43 -6.79
N ILE A 74 -5.79 -5.68 -6.46
CA ILE A 74 -5.76 -6.18 -5.07
C ILE A 74 -4.34 -6.10 -4.50
N ARG A 75 -3.33 -6.54 -5.27
CA ARG A 75 -1.91 -6.46 -4.86
C ARG A 75 -1.52 -5.02 -4.56
N TYR A 76 -1.86 -4.08 -5.43
CA TYR A 76 -1.60 -2.66 -5.22
C TYR A 76 -2.27 -2.13 -3.94
N ALA A 77 -3.56 -2.43 -3.76
CA ALA A 77 -4.35 -1.89 -2.66
C ALA A 77 -3.95 -2.46 -1.29
N TYR A 78 -3.52 -3.73 -1.23
CA TYR A 78 -3.26 -4.44 0.02
C TYR A 78 -1.78 -4.72 0.30
N GLY A 79 -0.88 -4.49 -0.67
CA GLY A 79 0.56 -4.73 -0.51
C GLY A 79 0.88 -6.22 -0.34
N VAL A 80 0.26 -7.09 -1.15
CA VAL A 80 0.43 -8.55 -1.06
C VAL A 80 1.06 -9.12 -2.33
N ALA A 81 1.79 -10.23 -2.22
CA ALA A 81 2.30 -10.98 -3.36
C ALA A 81 1.17 -11.78 -4.06
N PRO A 82 1.28 -12.15 -5.35
CA PRO A 82 0.21 -12.88 -6.03
C PRO A 82 -0.14 -14.21 -5.37
N ALA A 83 0.85 -14.93 -4.86
CA ALA A 83 0.62 -16.22 -4.19
C ALA A 83 -0.15 -16.07 -2.86
N GLN A 84 -0.23 -14.86 -2.30
CA GLN A 84 -1.03 -14.56 -1.10
C GLN A 84 -2.48 -14.20 -1.43
N ILE A 85 -2.88 -14.19 -2.70
CA ILE A 85 -4.27 -13.99 -3.12
C ILE A 85 -4.79 -15.33 -3.62
N VAL A 86 -5.84 -15.85 -2.99
CA VAL A 86 -6.43 -17.15 -3.32
C VAL A 86 -7.94 -17.05 -3.41
N GLY A 87 -8.60 -18.02 -4.06
CA GLY A 87 -10.07 -18.14 -4.03
C GLY A 87 -10.84 -17.40 -5.14
N TYR A 88 -10.18 -16.63 -6.02
CA TYR A 88 -10.86 -16.01 -7.15
C TYR A 88 -11.18 -17.02 -8.28
N ALA A 89 -12.29 -16.81 -8.99
CA ALA A 89 -12.65 -17.60 -10.16
C ALA A 89 -11.76 -17.22 -11.36
N LYS A 90 -11.18 -18.20 -12.08
CA LYS A 90 -10.26 -17.93 -13.20
C LYS A 90 -10.79 -16.94 -14.25
N PRO A 91 -12.06 -17.00 -14.70
CA PRO A 91 -12.55 -16.12 -15.76
C PRO A 91 -12.45 -14.62 -15.40
N ILE A 92 -12.66 -14.24 -14.14
CA ILE A 92 -12.61 -12.83 -13.74
C ILE A 92 -11.18 -12.32 -13.56
N SER A 93 -10.24 -13.21 -13.24
CA SER A 93 -8.81 -12.86 -13.12
C SER A 93 -8.10 -12.69 -14.46
N GLU A 94 -8.72 -13.13 -15.56
CA GLU A 94 -8.17 -13.03 -16.92
C GLU A 94 -8.66 -11.78 -17.66
N VAL A 95 -9.59 -11.00 -17.09
CA VAL A 95 -10.06 -9.75 -17.69
C VAL A 95 -9.12 -8.62 -17.30
N HIS A 96 -8.66 -7.89 -18.30
CA HIS A 96 -7.81 -6.71 -18.15
C HIS A 96 -8.64 -5.43 -18.19
N TYR A 97 -8.24 -4.45 -17.38
CA TYR A 97 -8.92 -3.17 -17.23
C TYR A 97 -7.96 -1.99 -17.33
N ASP A 98 -8.46 -0.91 -17.91
CA ASP A 98 -7.89 0.43 -17.76
C ASP A 98 -8.64 1.16 -16.64
N ILE A 99 -7.89 1.65 -15.66
CA ILE A 99 -8.41 2.38 -14.51
C ILE A 99 -7.76 3.76 -14.47
N THR A 100 -8.58 4.81 -14.47
CA THR A 100 -8.13 6.17 -14.13
C THR A 100 -8.93 6.65 -12.93
N ALA A 101 -8.24 6.97 -11.85
CA ALA A 101 -8.85 7.36 -10.60
C ALA A 101 -8.18 8.64 -10.05
N LYS A 102 -8.99 9.67 -9.85
CA LYS A 102 -8.57 10.99 -9.38
C LYS A 102 -9.13 11.25 -7.97
N PRO A 103 -8.28 11.47 -6.97
CA PRO A 103 -8.70 11.85 -5.62
C PRO A 103 -9.02 13.35 -5.54
N ASP A 104 -9.71 13.74 -4.47
CA ASP A 104 -9.89 15.15 -4.10
C ASP A 104 -8.61 15.67 -3.40
N GLY A 105 -7.82 16.46 -4.14
CA GLY A 105 -6.61 17.08 -3.62
C GLY A 105 -5.42 16.11 -3.42
N ASP A 106 -4.41 16.60 -2.71
CA ASP A 106 -3.17 15.85 -2.49
C ASP A 106 -3.43 14.60 -1.65
N THR A 107 -3.00 13.45 -2.18
CA THR A 107 -3.23 12.13 -1.60
C THR A 107 -1.89 11.44 -1.42
N SER A 108 -1.57 11.06 -0.18
CA SER A 108 -0.38 10.24 0.12
C SER A 108 -0.50 8.84 -0.51
N PRO A 109 0.61 8.13 -0.75
CA PRO A 109 0.56 6.76 -1.29
C PRO A 109 -0.33 5.81 -0.47
N GLU A 110 -0.32 5.91 0.86
CA GLU A 110 -1.16 5.09 1.72
C GLU A 110 -2.65 5.44 1.62
N GLN A 111 -2.98 6.72 1.48
CA GLN A 111 -4.35 7.14 1.19
C GLN A 111 -4.80 6.70 -0.20
N MET A 112 -3.90 6.67 -1.19
CA MET A 112 -4.19 6.17 -2.54
C MET A 112 -4.58 4.69 -2.49
N LYS A 113 -3.79 3.86 -1.78
CA LYS A 113 -4.10 2.45 -1.53
C LYS A 113 -5.45 2.29 -0.83
N LEU A 114 -5.72 3.08 0.20
CA LEU A 114 -7.00 3.03 0.92
C LEU A 114 -8.19 3.38 0.01
N ARG A 115 -8.07 4.41 -0.82
CA ARG A 115 -9.10 4.76 -1.82
C ARG A 115 -9.30 3.67 -2.86
N MET A 116 -8.23 3.00 -3.26
CA MET A 116 -8.32 1.82 -4.14
C MET A 116 -9.12 0.70 -3.47
N ARG A 117 -8.94 0.43 -2.17
CA ARG A 117 -9.74 -0.59 -1.46
C ARG A 117 -11.23 -0.27 -1.54
N THR A 118 -11.61 0.99 -1.34
CA THR A 118 -13.00 1.46 -1.47
C THR A 118 -13.52 1.25 -2.90
N LEU A 119 -12.75 1.64 -3.92
CA LEU A 119 -13.13 1.42 -5.32
C LEU A 119 -13.34 -0.06 -5.64
N LEU A 120 -12.47 -0.95 -5.14
CA LEU A 120 -12.59 -2.39 -5.32
C LEU A 120 -13.85 -2.96 -4.63
N ALA A 121 -14.15 -2.51 -3.42
CA ALA A 121 -15.35 -2.90 -2.70
C ALA A 121 -16.63 -2.40 -3.41
N ASP A 122 -16.63 -1.17 -3.91
CA ASP A 122 -17.82 -0.56 -4.49
C ASP A 122 -18.10 -1.03 -5.92
N ARG A 123 -17.06 -1.07 -6.76
CA ARG A 123 -17.19 -1.33 -8.20
C ARG A 123 -17.14 -2.81 -8.52
N PHE A 124 -16.22 -3.56 -7.91
CA PHE A 124 -16.03 -5.00 -8.16
C PHE A 124 -16.70 -5.89 -7.10
N LYS A 125 -17.38 -5.29 -6.12
CA LYS A 125 -17.97 -5.98 -4.95
C LYS A 125 -16.99 -6.91 -4.24
N LEU A 126 -15.72 -6.49 -4.18
CA LEU A 126 -14.67 -7.29 -3.58
C LEU A 126 -14.98 -7.58 -2.11
N ALA A 127 -15.17 -8.86 -1.79
CA ALA A 127 -15.26 -9.37 -0.42
C ALA A 127 -14.19 -10.44 -0.22
N PHE A 128 -13.57 -10.44 0.96
CA PHE A 128 -12.53 -11.39 1.32
C PHE A 128 -12.41 -11.52 2.83
N HIS A 129 -11.75 -12.59 3.26
CA HIS A 129 -11.25 -12.74 4.62
C HIS A 129 -9.76 -13.07 4.62
N ARG A 130 -9.14 -12.95 5.80
CA ARG A 130 -7.73 -13.32 6.01
C ARG A 130 -7.65 -14.69 6.67
N GLU A 131 -6.73 -15.50 6.19
CA GLU A 131 -6.42 -16.81 6.75
C GLU A 131 -4.90 -17.00 6.75
N LYS A 132 -4.37 -17.81 7.67
CA LYS A 132 -2.98 -18.28 7.58
C LYS A 132 -2.91 -19.54 6.75
N LYS A 133 -2.14 -19.54 5.66
CA LYS A 133 -1.87 -20.74 4.87
C LYS A 133 -0.39 -21.03 4.80
N GLU A 134 -0.05 -22.32 4.88
CA GLU A 134 1.31 -22.77 4.62
C GLU A 134 1.62 -22.59 3.14
N LEU A 135 2.45 -21.61 2.82
CA LEU A 135 2.93 -21.35 1.47
C LEU A 135 4.44 -21.56 1.40
N LYS A 136 4.90 -21.80 0.17
CA LYS A 136 6.30 -21.68 -0.16
C LYS A 136 6.64 -20.18 -0.19
N VAL A 137 7.63 -19.78 0.58
CA VAL A 137 8.08 -18.39 0.70
C VAL A 137 9.61 -18.32 0.63
N TYR A 138 10.14 -17.14 0.37
CA TYR A 138 11.52 -16.83 0.71
C TYR A 138 11.56 -16.12 2.06
N ALA A 139 12.54 -16.45 2.89
CA ALA A 139 12.86 -15.70 4.10
C ALA A 139 14.06 -14.79 3.80
N LEU A 140 13.88 -13.49 4.00
CA LEU A 140 14.94 -12.50 3.96
C LEU A 140 15.72 -12.55 5.28
N THR A 141 17.01 -12.84 5.23
CA THR A 141 17.88 -13.01 6.40
C THR A 141 19.19 -12.26 6.24
N VAL A 142 19.87 -11.96 7.34
CA VAL A 142 21.24 -11.43 7.31
C VAL A 142 22.23 -12.56 6.99
N VAL A 143 23.18 -12.31 6.09
CA VAL A 143 24.22 -13.30 5.78
C VAL A 143 25.16 -13.50 6.97
N LYS A 144 25.89 -14.62 6.98
CA LYS A 144 26.84 -14.93 8.08
C LYS A 144 27.92 -13.88 8.33
N SER A 145 28.33 -13.12 7.30
CA SER A 145 29.30 -12.04 7.44
C SER A 145 28.71 -10.74 8.02
N GLY A 146 27.42 -10.72 8.32
CA GLY A 146 26.71 -9.55 8.82
C GLY A 146 26.12 -8.68 7.72
N SER A 147 25.26 -7.76 8.17
CA SER A 147 24.60 -6.76 7.34
C SER A 147 25.57 -5.67 6.90
N LYS A 148 25.43 -5.22 5.65
CA LYS A 148 26.17 -4.07 5.09
C LYS A 148 25.31 -2.80 5.01
N ILE A 149 24.03 -2.87 5.38
CA ILE A 149 23.13 -1.71 5.32
C ILE A 149 23.33 -0.78 6.53
N HIS A 150 23.18 0.51 6.29
CA HIS A 150 23.36 1.54 7.30
C HIS A 150 22.01 2.09 7.79
N PRO A 151 21.89 2.44 9.08
CA PRO A 151 20.71 3.14 9.58
C PRO A 151 20.42 4.38 8.74
N SER A 152 19.14 4.64 8.50
CA SER A 152 18.72 5.82 7.75
C SER A 152 19.14 7.09 8.47
N VAL A 153 19.58 8.09 7.70
CA VAL A 153 19.85 9.44 8.23
C VAL A 153 18.56 10.19 8.58
N SER A 154 17.42 9.72 8.06
CA SER A 154 16.08 10.29 8.31
C SER A 154 15.08 9.17 8.65
N PRO A 155 15.25 8.49 9.80
CA PRO A 155 14.45 7.33 10.16
C PRO A 155 12.97 7.67 10.38
N ASP A 156 12.64 8.93 10.70
CA ASP A 156 11.25 9.38 10.86
C ASP A 156 10.63 9.91 9.55
N GLY A 157 11.40 9.90 8.46
CA GLY A 157 10.93 10.29 7.13
C GLY A 157 9.98 9.26 6.51
N PRO A 158 9.20 9.66 5.49
CA PRO A 158 8.43 8.71 4.71
C PRO A 158 9.40 7.72 4.02
N PRO A 159 9.10 6.40 4.04
CA PRO A 159 9.89 5.44 3.28
C PRO A 159 9.74 5.77 1.79
N SER A 160 10.83 5.73 1.05
CA SER A 160 10.82 5.92 -0.39
C SER A 160 11.80 5.00 -1.09
N HIS A 161 11.52 4.72 -2.35
CA HIS A 161 12.45 4.05 -3.23
C HIS A 161 12.38 4.68 -4.61
N GLN A 162 13.47 4.59 -5.35
CA GLN A 162 13.58 5.02 -6.74
C GLN A 162 14.20 3.87 -7.53
N ASN A 163 13.45 3.36 -8.50
CA ASN A 163 13.95 2.37 -9.44
C ASN A 163 14.79 3.03 -10.54
N SER A 164 15.77 2.29 -11.06
CA SER A 164 16.51 2.57 -12.29
C SER A 164 16.47 1.34 -13.20
N ASP A 165 17.04 1.45 -14.40
CA ASP A 165 17.07 0.34 -15.38
C ASP A 165 17.78 -0.92 -14.85
N ILE A 166 18.68 -0.74 -13.88
CA ILE A 166 19.62 -1.77 -13.40
C ILE A 166 19.65 -1.86 -11.87
N GLY A 167 18.69 -1.27 -11.15
CA GLY A 167 18.78 -1.24 -9.69
C GLY A 167 17.71 -0.39 -9.03
N PHE A 168 17.92 -0.12 -7.75
CA PHE A 168 17.09 0.82 -7.01
C PHE A 168 17.84 1.42 -5.82
N THR A 169 17.37 2.58 -5.37
CA THR A 169 17.79 3.19 -4.10
C THR A 169 16.59 3.24 -3.17
N ALA A 170 16.78 2.91 -1.90
CA ALA A 170 15.79 3.01 -0.83
C ALA A 170 16.24 3.99 0.25
N ARG A 171 15.28 4.73 0.81
CA ARG A 171 15.47 5.66 1.92
C ARG A 171 14.43 5.41 3.00
N SER A 172 14.88 5.44 4.25
CA SER A 172 14.03 5.27 5.44
C SER A 172 13.14 4.02 5.38
N MET A 173 13.63 2.95 4.76
CA MET A 173 12.86 1.71 4.53
C MET A 173 13.14 0.69 5.63
N ASN A 174 12.10 0.07 6.18
CA ASN A 174 12.25 -1.05 7.11
C ASN A 174 12.33 -2.40 6.34
N MET A 175 12.75 -3.48 7.01
CA MET A 175 12.96 -4.77 6.34
C MET A 175 11.69 -5.50 5.93
N SER A 176 10.54 -5.21 6.56
CA SER A 176 9.24 -5.72 6.13
C SER A 176 8.78 -5.04 4.83
N ASP A 177 8.86 -3.70 4.75
CA ASP A 177 8.57 -2.95 3.52
C ASP A 177 9.50 -3.38 2.38
N PHE A 178 10.76 -3.70 2.71
CA PHE A 178 11.72 -4.18 1.73
C PHE A 178 11.40 -5.61 1.24
N ALA A 179 10.98 -6.50 2.13
CA ALA A 179 10.52 -7.84 1.75
C ALA A 179 9.28 -7.77 0.83
N ASP A 180 8.33 -6.88 1.12
CA ASP A 180 7.16 -6.65 0.27
C ASP A 180 7.55 -6.13 -1.13
N TYR A 181 8.50 -5.18 -1.18
CA TYR A 181 9.04 -4.69 -2.45
C TYR A 181 9.70 -5.80 -3.26
N LEU A 182 10.61 -6.58 -2.66
CA LEU A 182 11.29 -7.69 -3.32
C LEU A 182 10.30 -8.78 -3.76
N SER A 183 9.22 -8.99 -3.01
CA SER A 183 8.16 -9.94 -3.39
C SER A 183 7.52 -9.56 -4.72
N GLY A 184 7.40 -8.25 -5.00
CA GLY A 184 6.99 -7.74 -6.30
C GLY A 184 8.01 -8.02 -7.40
N VAL A 185 9.30 -7.81 -7.12
CA VAL A 185 10.40 -7.99 -8.09
C VAL A 185 10.53 -9.44 -8.55
N ILE A 186 10.53 -10.40 -7.62
CA ILE A 186 10.68 -11.83 -7.95
C ILE A 186 9.34 -12.56 -8.09
N ASN A 187 8.23 -11.84 -7.95
CA ASN A 187 6.87 -12.35 -8.02
C ASN A 187 6.58 -13.53 -7.08
N PHE A 188 7.17 -13.51 -5.89
CA PHE A 188 7.12 -14.60 -4.91
C PHE A 188 7.10 -14.05 -3.48
N PRO A 189 6.32 -14.59 -2.54
CA PRO A 189 6.25 -14.03 -1.19
C PRO A 189 7.59 -14.09 -0.46
N ILE A 190 7.98 -12.97 0.14
CA ILE A 190 9.16 -12.84 0.98
C ILE A 190 8.73 -12.40 2.38
N THR A 191 9.27 -13.06 3.40
CA THR A 191 9.05 -12.74 4.81
C THR A 191 10.34 -12.21 5.43
N ASP A 192 10.23 -11.20 6.29
CA ASP A 192 11.36 -10.61 6.99
C ASP A 192 11.77 -11.46 8.21
N HIS A 193 12.98 -12.00 8.16
CA HIS A 193 13.65 -12.74 9.24
C HIS A 193 15.04 -12.16 9.54
N THR A 194 15.25 -10.88 9.23
CA THR A 194 16.56 -10.23 9.37
C THR A 194 16.90 -9.91 10.83
N ALA A 195 15.87 -9.76 11.68
CA ALA A 195 15.98 -9.23 13.04
C ALA A 195 16.68 -7.85 13.11
N LEU A 196 16.65 -7.09 12.02
CA LEU A 196 17.23 -5.76 11.91
C LEU A 196 16.20 -4.70 12.33
N PRO A 197 16.35 -4.06 13.50
CA PRO A 197 15.37 -3.10 13.97
C PRO A 197 15.58 -1.73 13.33
N GLY A 198 14.50 -1.13 12.85
CA GLY A 198 14.49 0.25 12.40
C GLY A 198 14.42 0.40 10.88
N ARG A 199 15.00 1.49 10.39
CA ARG A 199 14.90 1.95 9.00
C ARG A 199 16.28 2.23 8.44
N TYR A 200 16.44 1.95 7.16
CA TYR A 200 17.75 1.89 6.51
C TYR A 200 17.74 2.66 5.20
N ASP A 201 18.91 3.18 4.85
CA ASP A 201 19.20 3.74 3.54
C ASP A 201 20.18 2.79 2.84
N PHE A 202 19.83 2.36 1.62
CA PHE A 202 20.66 1.44 0.84
C PHE A 202 20.36 1.56 -0.64
N ALA A 203 21.24 1.01 -1.46
CA ALA A 203 21.06 0.88 -2.89
C ALA A 203 21.47 -0.52 -3.33
N VAL A 204 20.84 -1.01 -4.38
CA VAL A 204 21.17 -2.27 -5.04
C VAL A 204 21.47 -1.95 -6.49
N ASP A 205 22.61 -2.44 -6.97
CA ASP A 205 23.00 -2.40 -8.37
C ASP A 205 23.04 -3.83 -8.91
N PHE A 206 22.14 -4.17 -9.83
CA PHE A 206 22.10 -5.49 -10.45
C PHE A 206 23.18 -5.68 -11.52
N THR A 207 23.86 -4.62 -11.98
CA THR A 207 24.86 -4.69 -13.07
C THR A 207 25.94 -5.75 -12.85
N PRO A 208 26.56 -5.88 -11.66
CA PRO A 208 27.59 -6.89 -11.42
C PRO A 208 27.06 -8.33 -11.40
N TYR A 209 25.75 -8.51 -11.29
CA TYR A 209 25.07 -9.79 -11.07
C TYR A 209 24.27 -10.27 -12.27
N VAL A 210 24.16 -9.44 -13.31
CA VAL A 210 23.59 -9.79 -14.61
C VAL A 210 24.74 -10.12 -15.55
N ASP A 211 24.79 -11.36 -16.04
CA ASP A 211 25.76 -11.74 -17.07
C ASP A 211 25.32 -11.14 -18.41
N THR A 212 25.89 -9.98 -18.77
CA THR A 212 25.67 -9.33 -20.08
C THR A 212 26.51 -9.93 -21.20
N HIS A 213 27.34 -10.94 -20.89
CA HIS A 213 28.23 -11.61 -21.84
C HIS A 213 27.74 -13.01 -22.26
N GLN A 214 26.69 -13.55 -21.62
CA GLN A 214 26.04 -14.78 -22.06
C GLN A 214 25.01 -14.50 -23.17
N ASN A 215 25.53 -14.65 -24.38
CA ASN A 215 24.84 -14.86 -25.64
C ASN A 215 24.13 -13.65 -26.26
N ASN A 216 24.52 -13.38 -27.50
CA ASN A 216 23.79 -12.65 -28.55
C ASN A 216 22.44 -13.35 -28.91
N ASP A 217 21.87 -14.10 -27.97
CA ASP A 217 20.66 -14.87 -28.07
C ASP A 217 19.73 -14.36 -26.97
N ASP A 218 18.85 -13.41 -27.34
CA ASP A 218 17.85 -12.76 -26.48
C ASP A 218 16.86 -13.74 -25.80
N THR A 219 17.03 -15.05 -25.97
CA THR A 219 16.12 -16.10 -25.52
C THR A 219 16.37 -16.61 -24.10
N VAL A 220 17.54 -16.38 -23.49
CA VAL A 220 17.85 -16.85 -22.12
C VAL A 220 17.99 -15.67 -21.16
N ARG A 221 16.87 -15.28 -20.54
CA ARG A 221 16.88 -14.29 -19.45
C ARG A 221 17.41 -14.93 -18.15
N PRO A 222 18.34 -14.29 -17.42
CA PRO A 222 18.78 -14.77 -16.10
C PRO A 222 17.60 -14.96 -15.14
N ASP A 223 17.66 -15.99 -14.29
CA ASP A 223 16.64 -16.22 -13.27
C ASP A 223 16.58 -15.03 -12.28
N PRO A 224 15.44 -14.32 -12.17
CA PRO A 224 15.31 -13.14 -11.31
C PRO A 224 15.63 -13.41 -9.84
N VAL A 225 15.35 -14.62 -9.34
CA VAL A 225 15.65 -15.01 -7.96
C VAL A 225 17.15 -15.13 -7.76
N VAL A 226 17.87 -15.72 -8.72
CA VAL A 226 19.32 -15.90 -8.65
C VAL A 226 20.03 -14.55 -8.66
N VAL A 227 19.67 -13.68 -9.61
CA VAL A 227 20.24 -12.33 -9.72
C VAL A 227 19.95 -11.51 -8.46
N THR A 228 18.70 -11.54 -8.00
CA THR A 228 18.29 -10.81 -6.79
C THR A 228 19.06 -11.31 -5.56
N ASN A 229 19.13 -12.62 -5.34
CA ASN A 229 19.84 -13.16 -4.18
C ASN A 229 21.34 -12.87 -4.22
N ALA A 230 21.95 -12.87 -5.41
CA ALA A 230 23.35 -12.49 -5.56
C ALA A 230 23.58 -11.02 -5.19
N ALA A 231 22.72 -10.11 -5.66
CA ALA A 231 22.80 -8.69 -5.34
C ALA A 231 22.57 -8.39 -3.86
N LEU A 232 21.57 -9.04 -3.23
CA LEU A 232 21.34 -8.92 -1.79
C LEU A 232 22.58 -9.33 -0.98
N LYS A 233 23.26 -10.41 -1.37
CA LYS A 233 24.46 -10.90 -0.67
C LYS A 233 25.63 -9.96 -0.84
N GLY A 234 25.88 -9.52 -2.07
CA GLY A 234 27.02 -8.71 -2.42
C GLY A 234 26.89 -7.28 -1.90
N ASP A 235 25.76 -6.62 -2.13
CA ASP A 235 25.58 -5.20 -1.82
C ASP A 235 25.13 -4.98 -0.37
N LEU A 236 24.16 -5.77 0.10
CA LEU A 236 23.46 -5.50 1.36
C LEU A 236 23.89 -6.40 2.52
N GLY A 237 24.59 -7.50 2.26
CA GLY A 237 24.82 -8.53 3.27
C GLY A 237 23.51 -9.19 3.74
N LEU A 238 22.54 -9.30 2.83
CA LEU A 238 21.27 -9.97 3.04
C LEU A 238 21.16 -11.17 2.09
N GLU A 239 20.30 -12.12 2.39
CA GLU A 239 20.01 -13.22 1.49
C GLU A 239 18.56 -13.67 1.59
N ILE A 240 18.09 -14.28 0.51
CA ILE A 240 16.81 -14.97 0.50
C ILE A 240 17.04 -16.48 0.48
N SER A 241 16.27 -17.19 1.33
CA SER A 241 16.33 -18.64 1.47
C SER A 241 14.93 -19.23 1.44
N PHE A 242 14.72 -20.28 0.65
CA PHE A 242 13.41 -20.92 0.52
C PHE A 242 12.98 -21.56 1.84
N ARG A 243 11.74 -21.34 2.26
CA ARG A 243 11.10 -21.98 3.41
C ARG A 243 9.61 -22.24 3.13
N LYS A 244 9.03 -23.12 3.95
CA LYS A 244 7.58 -23.23 4.08
C LYS A 244 7.16 -22.53 5.36
N GLU A 245 6.20 -21.62 5.25
CA GLU A 245 5.75 -20.84 6.40
C GLU A 245 4.26 -20.54 6.30
N ALA A 246 3.61 -20.45 7.46
CA ALA A 246 2.24 -20.01 7.56
C ALA A 246 2.18 -18.48 7.42
N VAL A 247 1.80 -18.01 6.23
CA VAL A 247 1.67 -16.57 5.93
C VAL A 247 0.21 -16.17 5.83
N ASP A 248 -0.07 -14.91 6.13
CA ASP A 248 -1.39 -14.33 5.93
C ASP A 248 -1.70 -14.24 4.43
N VAL A 249 -2.86 -14.77 4.05
CA VAL A 249 -3.39 -14.73 2.68
C VAL A 249 -4.74 -14.03 2.66
N LEU A 250 -5.06 -13.40 1.54
CA LEU A 250 -6.39 -12.89 1.22
C LEU A 250 -7.16 -13.98 0.48
N VAL A 251 -8.17 -14.54 1.14
CA VAL A 251 -9.10 -15.49 0.55
C VAL A 251 -10.27 -14.69 -0.02
N ILE A 252 -10.34 -14.61 -1.35
CA ILE A 252 -11.41 -13.89 -2.05
C ILE A 252 -12.71 -14.67 -1.93
N ASP A 253 -13.69 -14.08 -1.25
CA ASP A 253 -15.02 -14.64 -1.04
C ASP A 253 -15.95 -14.29 -2.19
N HIS A 254 -15.81 -13.07 -2.73
CA HIS A 254 -16.64 -12.59 -3.82
C HIS A 254 -15.92 -11.52 -4.63
N VAL A 255 -16.15 -11.56 -5.94
CA VAL A 255 -15.74 -10.54 -6.90
C VAL A 255 -16.59 -10.67 -8.16
N GLU A 256 -17.02 -9.55 -8.71
CA GLU A 256 -17.81 -9.49 -9.95
C GLU A 256 -17.26 -8.42 -10.91
N PRO A 257 -17.61 -8.48 -12.21
CA PRO A 257 -17.21 -7.43 -13.16
C PRO A 257 -17.63 -6.05 -12.65
N PRO A 258 -16.84 -5.00 -12.94
CA PRO A 258 -17.07 -3.70 -12.36
C PRO A 258 -18.41 -3.12 -12.85
N THR A 259 -19.17 -2.51 -11.94
CA THR A 259 -20.36 -1.73 -12.31
C THR A 259 -19.98 -0.59 -13.26
N GLU A 260 -20.78 -0.35 -14.30
CA GLU A 260 -20.56 0.70 -15.31
C GLU A 260 -20.36 2.10 -14.68
N ASN A 261 -19.59 2.95 -15.38
CA ASN A 261 -19.24 4.29 -14.89
C ASN A 261 -20.41 5.27 -14.92
#